data_AF-A0A8C6LDI1-F1
#
_entry.id   AF-A0A8C6LDI1-F1
#
_cell.length_a   1.000
_cell.length_b   1.000
_cell.length_c   1.000
_cell.angle_alpha   90.00
_cell.angle_beta   90.00
_cell.angle_gamma   90.00
#
_symmetry.space_group_name_H-M   'P 1'
#
loop_
_entity.id
_entity.type
_entity.pdbx_description
1 polymer ?
#
loop_
_entity_poly.entity_id
_entity_poly.type
_entity_poly.pdbx_seq_one_letter_code
_entity_poly.pdbx_strand_id
1 'polypeptide(L)'
;MHTSPKLSPKMRIILKSCFPLSIKFSTKTLMHLRKHHQTLSVRSLQTTSEGRYTQSDATFYPHSDMALLKSECVPLPKEILDSFVVVEAETLDKVFSSVRPTTCLLDSVLTLFFKPFYDYFRDEILTMMNCSLQTGVFPAAFKGAVVRPLLKKRNLDFSHFNNYRPISNLPFLSKTLEKLVLIQLNNFISAYNVLEKFQSGFRVNHSTETALLRVLNDVKINYDAQKVTVLVLLDLSAAFDTVDHNILLTGLKHIGFSGAVDKWFPSSLDNFCSKTYEITCGVPQGSILGPVLFNLYMLPLGGVIGRHRVQFHSYADDTQLYISVSPDDARPLDALFNCISDIESWMSENFP
;
A
#
# COMPACT_ATOMS: atom_id res chain seq x y z
N MET A 1 2.81 -26.29 -18.29
CA MET A 1 2.31 -26.09 -16.91
C MET A 1 3.48 -25.65 -16.04
N HIS A 2 3.76 -24.34 -15.99
CA HIS A 2 4.67 -23.77 -15.00
C HIS A 2 3.80 -22.94 -14.07
N THR A 3 3.59 -23.45 -12.85
CA THR A 3 3.02 -22.67 -11.76
C THR A 3 4.03 -21.59 -11.38
N SER A 4 3.68 -20.33 -11.64
CA SER A 4 4.41 -19.18 -11.10
C SER A 4 4.53 -19.34 -9.57
N PRO A 5 5.68 -19.03 -8.95
CA PRO A 5 5.79 -19.05 -7.50
C PRO A 5 4.77 -18.06 -6.93
N LYS A 6 3.88 -18.52 -6.05
CA LYS A 6 3.04 -17.62 -5.24
C LYS A 6 3.98 -16.76 -4.40
N LEU A 7 4.09 -15.48 -4.73
CA LEU A 7 4.75 -14.50 -3.87
C LEU A 7 3.79 -14.15 -2.73
N SER A 8 3.87 -14.87 -1.62
CA SER A 8 3.24 -14.43 -0.38
C SER A 8 4.09 -13.32 0.24
N PRO A 9 3.53 -12.19 0.69
CA PRO A 9 4.29 -11.17 1.38
C PRO A 9 4.91 -11.75 2.66
N LYS A 10 6.23 -11.64 2.79
CA LYS A 10 6.92 -11.96 4.05
C LYS A 10 7.09 -10.68 4.84
N MET A 11 6.54 -10.65 6.05
CA MET A 11 6.79 -9.57 7.00
C MET A 11 8.16 -9.77 7.64
N ARG A 12 9.05 -8.78 7.53
CA ARG A 12 10.31 -8.77 8.27
C ARG A 12 10.23 -7.74 9.40
N ILE A 13 10.55 -8.18 10.61
CA ILE A 13 10.59 -7.35 11.82
C ILE A 13 12.03 -6.89 12.07
N ILE A 14 12.24 -5.57 12.16
CA ILE A 14 13.53 -4.99 12.56
C ILE A 14 13.33 -4.18 13.85
N LEU A 15 14.00 -4.60 14.93
CA LEU A 15 14.02 -3.87 16.20
C LEU A 15 15.19 -2.91 16.25
N LYS A 16 14.92 -1.64 16.58
CA LYS A 16 15.96 -0.63 16.83
C LYS A 16 15.72 0.06 18.17
N SER A 17 16.77 0.14 19.00
CA SER A 17 16.83 1.10 20.10
C SER A 17 17.40 2.41 19.56
N CYS A 18 16.66 3.51 19.67
CA CYS A 18 17.17 4.82 19.32
C CYS A 18 18.05 5.35 20.47
N PHE A 19 19.31 5.69 20.14
CA PHE A 19 20.36 6.40 20.91
C PHE A 19 21.56 5.60 21.45
N PRO A 20 22.79 6.20 21.40
CA PRO A 20 24.03 5.62 21.89
C PRO A 20 24.38 6.16 23.28
N LEU A 21 23.74 5.68 24.33
CA LEU A 21 24.30 5.75 25.69
C LEU A 21 23.93 4.45 26.38
N SER A 22 24.86 3.91 27.16
CA SER A 22 24.77 2.62 27.86
C SER A 22 23.55 2.54 28.79
N ILE A 23 22.36 2.36 28.22
CA ILE A 23 21.19 1.87 28.94
C ILE A 23 21.42 0.37 29.05
N LYS A 24 21.99 -0.05 30.18
CA LYS A 24 21.96 -1.45 30.60
C LYS A 24 20.47 -1.83 30.69
N PHE A 25 19.94 -2.45 29.64
CA PHE A 25 18.67 -3.17 29.76
C PHE A 25 18.83 -4.11 30.95
N SER A 26 17.88 -4.08 31.89
CA SER A 26 17.80 -5.11 32.92
C SER A 26 17.83 -6.47 32.24
N THR A 27 18.62 -7.40 32.76
CA THR A 27 18.72 -8.78 32.25
C THR A 27 17.34 -9.43 32.10
N LYS A 28 16.33 -8.98 32.86
CA LYS A 28 14.92 -9.41 32.70
C LYS A 28 14.29 -8.97 31.38
N THR A 29 14.49 -7.74 30.91
CA THR A 29 13.89 -7.21 29.66
C THR A 29 14.49 -7.89 28.43
N LEU A 30 15.82 -8.09 28.42
CA LEU A 30 16.52 -8.82 27.35
C LEU A 30 16.19 -10.32 27.35
N MET A 31 16.02 -10.94 28.53
CA MET A 31 15.57 -12.33 28.62
C MET A 31 14.10 -12.49 28.17
N HIS A 32 13.20 -11.54 28.46
CA HIS A 32 11.81 -11.57 28.01
C HIS A 32 11.70 -11.50 26.47
N LEU A 33 12.43 -10.57 25.86
CA LEU A 33 12.55 -10.42 24.39
C LEU A 33 13.06 -11.69 23.69
N ARG A 34 13.92 -12.47 24.36
CA ARG A 34 14.55 -13.69 23.80
C ARG A 34 13.78 -14.96 24.10
N LYS A 35 12.88 -14.95 25.10
CA LYS A 35 12.13 -16.13 25.57
C LYS A 35 10.83 -16.36 24.78
N HIS A 36 10.25 -15.31 24.19
CA HIS A 36 8.96 -15.43 23.48
C HIS A 36 9.07 -15.73 21.97
N HIS A 37 10.20 -15.47 21.30
CA HIS A 37 10.38 -15.83 19.88
C HIS A 37 11.81 -16.27 19.58
N GLN A 38 11.98 -17.52 19.15
CA GLN A 38 13.26 -18.07 18.69
C GLN A 38 13.69 -17.56 17.29
N THR A 39 12.83 -16.83 16.59
CA THR A 39 13.01 -16.34 15.20
C THR A 39 13.30 -14.84 15.08
N LEU A 40 13.38 -14.08 16.18
CA LEU A 40 13.71 -12.65 16.15
C LEU A 40 15.18 -12.43 15.80
N SER A 41 15.46 -11.89 14.60
CA SER A 41 16.77 -11.32 14.27
C SER A 41 16.92 -9.96 14.97
N VAL A 42 17.38 -9.97 16.22
CA VAL A 42 17.79 -8.75 16.91
C VAL A 42 19.15 -8.32 16.34
N ARG A 43 19.16 -7.49 15.30
CA ARG A 43 20.38 -6.82 14.84
C ARG A 43 20.56 -5.53 15.65
N SER A 44 21.35 -5.58 16.72
CA SER A 44 22.05 -4.39 17.18
C SER A 44 22.98 -3.97 16.04
N LEU A 45 22.74 -2.80 15.42
CA LEU A 45 23.71 -2.19 14.53
C LEU A 45 24.90 -1.71 15.39
N GLN A 46 25.79 -2.65 15.75
CA GLN A 46 27.19 -2.33 15.98
C GLN A 46 27.88 -2.48 14.62
N THR A 47 28.54 -1.42 14.19
CA THR A 47 29.48 -1.47 13.07
C THR A 47 30.54 -2.51 13.38
N THR A 48 30.58 -3.62 12.65
CA THR A 48 31.79 -4.28 12.16
C THR A 48 31.45 -5.48 11.27
N SER A 49 32.46 -5.88 10.51
CA SER A 49 32.50 -6.66 9.29
C SER A 49 32.22 -8.17 9.44
N GLU A 50 31.71 -8.76 8.35
CA GLU A 50 31.71 -10.18 7.95
C GLU A 50 30.65 -11.17 8.51
N GLY A 51 30.13 -12.01 7.60
CA GLY A 51 29.87 -13.44 7.89
C GLY A 51 28.43 -13.98 7.88
N ARG A 52 28.03 -14.57 6.73
CA ARG A 52 27.01 -15.61 6.41
C ARG A 52 25.93 -16.07 7.43
N TYR A 53 24.70 -16.28 6.93
CA TYR A 53 23.58 -16.96 7.61
C TYR A 53 23.15 -18.24 6.85
N THR A 54 22.80 -19.29 7.61
CA THR A 54 22.07 -20.49 7.15
C THR A 54 20.60 -20.42 7.59
N GLN A 55 19.71 -20.97 6.77
CA GLN A 55 18.25 -20.90 6.87
C GLN A 55 17.69 -22.27 7.30
N SER A 56 16.65 -22.30 8.14
CA SER A 56 15.82 -23.50 8.35
C SER A 56 14.34 -23.10 8.46
N ASP A 57 13.54 -23.67 7.56
CA ASP A 57 12.10 -23.52 7.43
C ASP A 57 11.33 -24.41 8.43
N ALA A 58 10.12 -23.98 8.81
CA ALA A 58 9.05 -24.88 9.26
C ALA A 58 7.68 -24.23 9.03
N THR A 59 6.72 -25.07 8.61
CA THR A 59 5.41 -24.76 8.03
C THR A 59 4.24 -25.26 8.90
N PHE A 60 3.08 -24.60 8.73
CA PHE A 60 1.69 -25.12 8.73
C PHE A 60 0.90 -25.33 10.05
N TYR A 61 -0.36 -24.82 10.09
CA TYR A 61 -1.65 -25.51 10.38
C TYR A 61 -2.85 -24.49 10.52
N PRO A 62 -4.15 -24.89 10.49
CA PRO A 62 -5.13 -24.40 9.50
C PRO A 62 -6.43 -23.78 10.09
N HIS A 63 -7.34 -23.39 9.18
CA HIS A 63 -8.78 -23.07 9.32
C HIS A 63 -9.12 -21.73 10.01
N SER A 64 -9.40 -20.69 9.23
CA SER A 64 -10.72 -20.29 8.69
C SER A 64 -11.73 -19.91 9.77
N ASP A 65 -11.87 -18.60 10.02
CA ASP A 65 -13.19 -17.98 10.14
C ASP A 65 -13.15 -16.46 9.96
N MET A 66 -14.09 -15.98 9.15
CA MET A 66 -14.39 -14.58 8.85
C MET A 66 -14.78 -13.79 10.11
N ALA A 67 -13.81 -13.30 10.87
CA ALA A 67 -14.08 -12.53 12.08
C ALA A 67 -13.44 -11.13 12.13
N LEU A 68 -12.48 -10.81 11.27
CA LEU A 68 -11.69 -9.57 11.42
C LEU A 68 -12.25 -8.32 10.73
N LEU A 69 -13.36 -8.42 9.98
CA LEU A 69 -14.12 -7.26 9.46
C LEU A 69 -15.12 -6.66 10.47
N LYS A 70 -15.28 -7.27 11.66
CA LYS A 70 -16.21 -6.79 12.72
C LYS A 70 -15.54 -6.00 13.85
N SER A 71 -14.24 -5.76 13.79
CA SER A 71 -13.62 -4.91 14.80
C SER A 71 -13.99 -3.47 14.53
N GLU A 72 -14.32 -2.72 15.57
CA GLU A 72 -14.55 -1.28 15.57
C GLU A 72 -13.52 -0.54 14.68
N CYS A 73 -13.89 -0.37 13.40
CA CYS A 73 -13.07 0.30 12.42
C CYS A 73 -13.08 1.80 12.70
N VAL A 74 -12.04 2.49 12.22
CA VAL A 74 -12.05 3.94 11.99
C VAL A 74 -13.45 4.36 11.55
N PRO A 75 -14.10 5.36 12.17
CA PRO A 75 -15.47 5.72 11.83
C PRO A 75 -15.52 6.06 10.33
N LEU A 76 -16.09 5.14 9.56
CA LEU A 76 -16.24 5.30 8.12
C LEU A 76 -17.33 6.35 7.88
N PRO A 77 -17.24 7.13 6.79
CA PRO A 77 -18.25 8.13 6.47
C PRO A 77 -19.63 7.49 6.36
N LYS A 78 -20.68 8.22 6.74
CA LYS A 78 -22.06 7.82 6.38
C LYS A 78 -22.36 8.14 4.92
N GLU A 79 -21.54 8.99 4.33
CA GLU A 79 -21.67 9.53 3.00
C GLU A 79 -21.21 8.52 1.96
N ILE A 80 -21.95 8.48 0.86
CA ILE A 80 -21.79 7.49 -0.19
C ILE A 80 -21.30 8.21 -1.45
N LEU A 81 -20.31 7.64 -2.11
CA LEU A 81 -19.90 8.01 -3.46
C LEU A 81 -20.56 7.03 -4.44
N ASP A 82 -21.75 7.38 -4.92
CA ASP A 82 -22.57 6.51 -5.79
C ASP A 82 -22.36 6.74 -7.29
N SER A 83 -21.86 7.92 -7.65
CA SER A 83 -21.75 8.38 -9.02
C SER A 83 -20.52 9.27 -9.19
N PHE A 84 -19.93 9.21 -10.37
CA PHE A 84 -18.89 10.15 -10.76
C PHE A 84 -19.53 11.41 -11.34
N VAL A 85 -18.97 12.56 -10.97
CA VAL A 85 -19.34 13.85 -11.54
C VAL A 85 -18.92 13.89 -13.00
N VAL A 86 -19.80 14.42 -13.85
CA VAL A 86 -19.52 14.64 -15.27
C VAL A 86 -18.35 15.60 -15.40
N VAL A 87 -17.35 15.18 -16.16
CA VAL A 87 -16.15 15.96 -16.41
C VAL A 87 -16.47 17.06 -17.40
N GLU A 88 -16.12 18.28 -17.03
CA GLU A 88 -16.14 19.40 -17.95
C GLU A 88 -14.89 19.44 -18.82
N ALA A 89 -15.09 20.04 -19.97
CA ALA A 89 -14.13 20.19 -21.03
C ALA A 89 -12.79 20.81 -20.51
N GLU A 90 -12.86 21.87 -19.69
CA GLU A 90 -11.68 22.51 -19.08
C GLU A 90 -10.92 21.57 -18.11
N THR A 91 -11.66 20.73 -17.38
CA THR A 91 -11.04 19.76 -16.46
C THR A 91 -10.29 18.68 -17.25
N LEU A 92 -10.87 18.23 -18.37
CA LEU A 92 -10.18 17.30 -19.27
C LEU A 92 -8.89 17.93 -19.82
N ASP A 93 -8.92 19.19 -20.26
CA ASP A 93 -7.76 19.90 -20.81
C ASP A 93 -6.60 19.96 -19.80
N LYS A 94 -6.91 20.31 -18.55
CA LYS A 94 -5.95 20.34 -17.44
C LYS A 94 -5.36 18.95 -17.19
N VAL A 95 -6.21 17.92 -17.12
CA VAL A 95 -5.76 16.55 -16.87
C VAL A 95 -4.89 16.04 -18.01
N PHE A 96 -5.35 16.16 -19.25
CA PHE A 96 -4.65 15.71 -20.45
C PHE A 96 -3.25 16.35 -20.59
N SER A 97 -3.16 17.63 -20.26
CA SER A 97 -1.88 18.36 -20.23
C SER A 97 -0.95 17.83 -19.13
N SER A 98 -1.48 17.56 -17.93
CA SER A 98 -0.71 17.12 -16.76
C SER A 98 -0.18 15.69 -16.84
N VAL A 99 -0.89 14.79 -17.54
CA VAL A 99 -0.49 13.37 -17.63
C VAL A 99 0.79 13.26 -18.47
N ARG A 100 1.79 12.55 -17.93
CA ARG A 100 3.08 12.35 -18.60
C ARG A 100 2.87 11.70 -19.98
N PRO A 101 3.53 12.20 -21.04
CA PRO A 101 3.35 11.71 -22.41
C PRO A 101 4.09 10.38 -22.67
N THR A 102 3.94 9.42 -21.77
CA THR A 102 4.52 8.08 -21.91
C THR A 102 3.67 7.23 -22.84
N THR A 103 4.27 6.81 -23.95
CA THR A 103 3.62 5.93 -24.93
C THR A 103 3.64 4.47 -24.50
N CYS A 104 2.49 3.82 -24.61
CA CYS A 104 2.33 2.37 -24.53
C CYS A 104 2.38 1.75 -25.93
N LEU A 105 2.87 0.52 -26.05
CA LEU A 105 2.83 -0.21 -27.33
C LEU A 105 1.41 -0.57 -27.77
N LEU A 106 0.44 -0.50 -26.85
CA LEU A 106 -0.98 -0.70 -27.11
C LEU A 106 -1.70 0.58 -27.52
N ASP A 107 -1.02 1.74 -27.49
CA ASP A 107 -1.61 2.98 -27.98
C ASP A 107 -1.73 2.92 -29.51
N SER A 108 -2.89 3.33 -30.06
CA SER A 108 -3.11 3.40 -31.51
C SER A 108 -2.17 4.39 -32.21
N VAL A 109 -1.73 5.42 -31.49
CA VAL A 109 -0.81 6.47 -31.96
C VAL A 109 0.17 6.81 -30.84
N LEU A 110 1.43 7.09 -31.17
CA LEU A 110 2.40 7.53 -30.17
C LEU A 110 1.90 8.79 -29.46
N THR A 111 1.99 8.82 -28.12
CA THR A 111 1.46 9.94 -27.32
C THR A 111 2.06 11.29 -27.73
N LEU A 112 3.33 11.30 -28.16
CA LEU A 112 4.02 12.50 -28.65
C LEU A 112 3.32 13.10 -29.89
N PHE A 113 2.81 12.26 -30.79
CA PHE A 113 2.05 12.72 -31.95
C PHE A 113 0.58 12.95 -31.61
N PHE A 114 0.05 12.27 -30.61
CA PHE A 114 -1.36 12.43 -30.24
C PHE A 114 -1.64 13.78 -29.56
N LYS A 115 -0.75 14.24 -28.65
CA LYS A 115 -0.98 15.47 -27.89
C LYS A 115 -1.18 16.74 -28.75
N PRO A 116 -0.40 16.99 -29.81
CA PRO A 116 -0.61 18.17 -30.67
C PRO A 116 -1.95 18.21 -31.40
N PHE A 117 -2.60 17.05 -31.61
CA PHE A 117 -3.92 16.98 -32.27
C PHE A 117 -5.07 16.82 -31.28
N TYR A 118 -4.80 17.00 -29.98
CA TYR A 118 -5.81 16.82 -28.93
C TYR A 118 -7.08 17.63 -29.18
N ASP A 119 -6.94 18.90 -29.57
CA ASP A 119 -8.07 19.81 -29.81
C ASP A 119 -9.05 19.27 -30.86
N TYR A 120 -8.59 18.47 -31.83
CA TYR A 120 -9.43 17.86 -32.86
C TYR A 120 -10.26 16.68 -32.37
N PHE A 121 -9.83 15.99 -31.31
CA PHE A 121 -10.49 14.80 -30.76
C PHE A 121 -11.06 15.03 -29.36
N ARG A 122 -11.01 16.28 -28.90
CA ARG A 122 -11.28 16.65 -27.52
C ARG A 122 -12.69 16.25 -27.10
N ASP A 123 -13.68 16.53 -27.94
CA ASP A 123 -15.08 16.31 -27.61
C ASP A 123 -15.43 14.81 -27.65
N GLU A 124 -14.81 14.03 -28.54
CA GLU A 124 -14.93 12.57 -28.58
C GLU A 124 -14.28 11.92 -27.35
N ILE A 125 -13.09 12.37 -26.96
CA ILE A 125 -12.41 11.92 -25.74
C ILE A 125 -13.29 12.26 -24.53
N LEU A 126 -13.79 13.48 -24.43
CA LEU A 126 -14.65 13.93 -23.34
C LEU A 126 -15.90 13.05 -23.23
N THR A 127 -16.56 12.79 -24.36
CA THR A 127 -17.74 11.93 -24.43
C THR A 127 -17.41 10.51 -23.98
N MET A 128 -16.28 9.96 -24.42
CA MET A 128 -15.82 8.63 -24.01
C MET A 128 -15.57 8.54 -22.50
N MET A 129 -14.86 9.53 -21.94
CA MET A 129 -14.56 9.56 -20.51
C MET A 129 -15.84 9.67 -19.69
N ASN A 130 -16.74 10.59 -20.05
CA ASN A 130 -18.00 10.78 -19.35
C ASN A 130 -18.93 9.57 -19.47
N CYS A 131 -18.94 8.89 -20.62
CA CYS A 131 -19.69 7.64 -20.78
C CYS A 131 -19.18 6.56 -19.80
N SER A 132 -17.86 6.39 -19.68
CA SER A 132 -17.27 5.45 -18.72
C SER A 132 -17.65 5.79 -17.27
N LEU A 133 -17.54 7.06 -16.89
CA LEU A 133 -17.86 7.55 -15.55
C LEU A 133 -19.35 7.38 -15.20
N GLN A 134 -20.25 7.72 -16.12
CA GLN A 134 -21.70 7.63 -15.89
C GLN A 134 -22.19 6.19 -15.86
N THR A 135 -21.66 5.32 -16.73
CA THR A 135 -22.08 3.91 -16.80
C THR A 135 -21.43 3.04 -15.74
N GLY A 136 -20.32 3.51 -15.15
CA GLY A 136 -19.50 2.70 -14.25
C GLY A 136 -18.77 1.57 -14.97
N VAL A 137 -18.43 1.76 -16.26
CA VAL A 137 -17.78 0.73 -17.08
C VAL A 137 -16.44 1.26 -17.61
N PHE A 138 -15.37 0.56 -17.30
CA PHE A 138 -14.04 0.85 -17.79
C PHE A 138 -13.87 0.34 -19.24
N PRO A 139 -13.42 1.19 -20.19
CA PRO A 139 -13.32 0.80 -21.59
C PRO A 139 -12.40 -0.42 -21.79
N ALA A 140 -12.86 -1.42 -22.53
CA ALA A 140 -12.09 -2.65 -22.76
C ALA A 140 -10.71 -2.40 -23.39
N ALA A 141 -10.61 -1.41 -24.28
CA ALA A 141 -9.35 -1.01 -24.91
C ALA A 141 -8.31 -0.44 -23.91
N PHE A 142 -8.74 0.00 -22.72
CA PHE A 142 -7.86 0.60 -21.71
C PHE A 142 -7.34 -0.42 -20.70
N LYS A 143 -7.93 -1.63 -20.67
CA LYS A 143 -7.59 -2.69 -19.69
C LYS A 143 -6.20 -3.29 -19.87
N GLY A 144 -5.67 -3.25 -21.09
CA GLY A 144 -4.36 -3.83 -21.39
C GLY A 144 -3.22 -2.98 -20.84
N ALA A 145 -2.17 -3.64 -20.34
CA ALA A 145 -0.91 -2.99 -19.97
C ALA A 145 0.29 -3.78 -20.49
N VAL A 146 1.39 -3.07 -20.78
CA VAL A 146 2.66 -3.69 -21.17
C VAL A 146 3.59 -3.69 -19.98
N VAL A 147 3.91 -4.87 -19.44
CA VAL A 147 4.82 -5.00 -18.31
C VAL A 147 6.27 -4.89 -18.79
N ARG A 148 7.01 -3.94 -18.21
CA ARG A 148 8.45 -3.75 -18.41
C ARG A 148 9.19 -4.01 -17.11
N PRO A 149 9.96 -5.10 -17.00
CA PRO A 149 10.78 -5.38 -15.83
C PRO A 149 11.85 -4.29 -15.63
N LEU A 150 11.83 -3.59 -14.50
CA LEU A 150 12.81 -2.58 -14.12
C LEU A 150 13.69 -3.10 -12.98
N LEU A 151 15.00 -3.08 -13.14
CA LEU A 151 15.93 -3.53 -12.10
C LEU A 151 15.86 -2.62 -10.86
N LYS A 152 15.66 -3.20 -9.67
CA LYS A 152 15.49 -2.49 -8.38
C LYS A 152 16.69 -1.60 -8.04
N LYS A 153 17.91 -2.05 -8.35
CA LYS A 153 19.16 -1.28 -8.17
C LYS A 153 20.14 -1.67 -9.28
N ARG A 154 20.92 -0.70 -9.77
CA ARG A 154 21.81 -0.87 -10.94
C ARG A 154 22.90 -1.95 -10.76
N ASN A 155 23.25 -2.27 -9.53
CA ASN A 155 24.32 -3.22 -9.18
C ASN A 155 23.79 -4.63 -8.83
N LEU A 156 22.50 -4.89 -9.00
CA LEU A 156 21.93 -6.21 -8.76
C LEU A 156 22.16 -7.14 -9.96
N ASP A 157 22.18 -8.44 -9.66
CA ASP A 157 22.35 -9.47 -10.66
C ASP A 157 21.12 -9.56 -11.58
N PHE A 158 21.36 -9.51 -12.89
CA PHE A 158 20.37 -9.57 -13.95
C PHE A 158 19.76 -10.97 -14.12
N SER A 159 20.41 -12.02 -13.60
CA SER A 159 19.91 -13.41 -13.69
C SER A 159 18.81 -13.72 -12.66
N HIS A 160 18.68 -12.91 -11.62
CA HIS A 160 17.72 -13.12 -10.53
C HIS A 160 16.46 -12.28 -10.73
N PHE A 161 15.34 -12.92 -11.09
CA PHE A 161 14.07 -12.24 -11.39
C PHE A 161 13.52 -11.41 -10.21
N ASN A 162 13.79 -11.80 -8.97
CA ASN A 162 13.39 -11.04 -7.76
C ASN A 162 14.04 -9.64 -7.68
N ASN A 163 15.09 -9.38 -8.46
CA ASN A 163 15.73 -8.08 -8.55
C ASN A 163 14.97 -7.10 -9.44
N TYR A 164 13.92 -7.53 -10.14
CA TYR A 164 13.12 -6.69 -11.01
C TYR A 164 11.81 -6.26 -10.36
N ARG A 165 11.27 -5.15 -10.83
CA ARG A 165 9.93 -4.63 -10.57
C ARG A 165 9.11 -4.71 -11.85
N PRO A 166 7.91 -5.32 -11.84
CA PRO A 166 7.07 -5.39 -13.02
C PRO A 166 6.36 -4.05 -13.26
N ILE A 167 6.99 -3.10 -13.96
CA ILE A 167 6.37 -1.79 -14.22
C ILE A 167 5.35 -1.92 -15.35
N SER A 168 4.09 -1.68 -15.04
CA SER A 168 3.00 -1.66 -16.00
C SER A 168 2.98 -0.33 -16.75
N ASN A 169 3.18 -0.39 -18.07
CA ASN A 169 2.98 0.75 -18.96
C ASN A 169 1.56 0.69 -19.53
N LEU A 170 0.69 1.56 -19.04
CA LEU A 170 -0.71 1.63 -19.43
C LEU A 170 -0.90 2.57 -20.64
N PRO A 171 -1.93 2.35 -21.48
CA PRO A 171 -2.32 3.26 -22.54
C PRO A 171 -2.47 4.70 -22.04
N PHE A 172 -2.14 5.68 -22.88
CA PHE A 172 -2.19 7.08 -22.48
C PHE A 172 -3.59 7.52 -22.05
N LEU A 173 -4.61 7.18 -22.83
CA LEU A 173 -6.00 7.50 -22.50
C LEU A 173 -6.52 6.77 -21.25
N SER A 174 -6.03 5.55 -20.97
CA SER A 174 -6.28 4.85 -19.71
C SER A 174 -5.83 5.67 -18.51
N LYS A 175 -4.58 6.17 -18.56
CA LYS A 175 -4.01 7.02 -17.50
C LYS A 175 -4.77 8.32 -17.34
N THR A 176 -5.25 8.91 -18.43
CA THR A 176 -6.11 10.11 -18.40
C THR A 176 -7.43 9.82 -17.67
N LEU A 177 -8.11 8.72 -18.00
CA LEU A 177 -9.35 8.32 -17.34
C LEU A 177 -9.12 8.03 -15.84
N GLU A 178 -8.10 7.25 -15.51
CA GLU A 178 -7.73 6.97 -14.12
C GLU A 178 -7.42 8.25 -13.34
N LYS A 179 -6.80 9.25 -13.99
CA LYS A 179 -6.51 10.53 -13.36
C LYS A 179 -7.78 11.33 -13.05
N LEU A 180 -8.79 11.28 -13.94
CA LEU A 180 -10.09 11.90 -13.69
C LEU A 180 -10.79 11.23 -12.50
N VAL A 181 -10.80 9.90 -12.46
CA VAL A 181 -11.34 9.13 -11.33
C VAL A 181 -10.57 9.48 -10.04
N LEU A 182 -9.24 9.48 -10.07
CA LEU A 182 -8.39 9.80 -8.92
C LEU A 182 -8.71 11.17 -8.31
N ILE A 183 -8.97 12.18 -9.14
CA ILE A 183 -9.35 13.52 -8.66
C ILE A 183 -10.64 13.44 -7.84
N GLN A 184 -11.67 12.78 -8.38
CA GLN A 184 -12.95 12.65 -7.70
C GLN A 184 -12.85 11.81 -6.41
N LEU A 185 -12.08 10.71 -6.45
CA LEU A 185 -11.81 9.90 -5.26
C LEU A 185 -11.10 10.69 -4.18
N ASN A 186 -10.05 11.44 -4.53
CA ASN A 186 -9.32 12.25 -3.55
C ASN A 186 -10.19 13.36 -2.95
N ASN A 187 -11.11 13.94 -3.72
CA ASN A 187 -12.06 14.91 -3.19
C ASN A 187 -12.97 14.27 -2.12
N PHE A 188 -13.53 13.10 -2.42
CA PHE A 188 -14.34 12.35 -1.44
C PHE A 188 -13.51 11.95 -0.20
N ILE A 189 -12.36 11.32 -0.42
CA ILE A 189 -11.45 10.87 0.63
C ILE A 189 -11.04 12.01 1.56
N SER A 190 -10.73 13.18 1.00
CA SER A 190 -10.31 14.35 1.78
C SER A 190 -11.47 15.02 2.49
N ALA A 191 -12.64 15.13 1.84
CA ALA A 191 -13.84 15.73 2.43
C ALA A 191 -14.30 14.97 3.69
N TYR A 192 -14.17 13.63 3.68
CA TYR A 192 -14.64 12.77 4.75
C TYR A 192 -13.53 12.13 5.59
N ASN A 193 -12.27 12.56 5.43
CA ASN A 193 -11.10 12.05 6.18
C ASN A 193 -10.99 10.53 6.22
N VAL A 194 -11.21 9.87 5.07
CA VAL A 194 -11.30 8.40 4.96
C VAL A 194 -9.99 7.71 5.31
N LEU A 195 -8.84 8.29 4.92
CA LEU A 195 -7.54 7.63 5.09
C LEU A 195 -7.05 7.67 6.53
N GLU A 196 -6.35 6.60 6.94
CA GLU A 196 -5.65 6.51 8.21
C GLU A 196 -4.78 7.74 8.45
N LYS A 197 -4.99 8.43 9.58
CA LYS A 197 -4.29 9.66 9.96
C LYS A 197 -2.77 9.49 9.94
N PHE A 198 -2.28 8.33 10.36
CA PHE A 198 -0.85 8.04 10.43
C PHE A 198 -0.27 7.34 9.19
N GLN A 199 -0.99 7.33 8.07
CA GLN A 199 -0.45 6.98 6.75
C GLN A 199 0.00 8.25 6.03
N SER A 200 1.27 8.38 5.66
CA SER A 200 1.80 9.53 4.89
C SER A 200 2.09 9.20 3.42
N GLY A 201 2.18 7.93 3.05
CA GLY A 201 2.50 7.55 1.67
C GLY A 201 1.39 7.93 0.71
N PHE A 202 1.75 8.43 -0.47
CA PHE A 202 0.83 8.76 -1.57
C PHE A 202 -0.31 9.72 -1.20
N ARG A 203 -0.10 10.58 -0.21
CA ARG A 203 -1.06 11.60 0.21
C ARG A 203 -0.58 12.99 -0.15
N VAL A 204 -1.52 13.84 -0.57
CA VAL A 204 -1.26 15.25 -0.82
C VAL A 204 -0.85 15.91 0.49
N ASN A 205 0.18 16.76 0.46
CA ASN A 205 0.76 17.46 1.63
C ASN A 205 1.45 16.57 2.67
N HIS A 206 1.71 15.29 2.35
CA HIS A 206 2.55 14.41 3.16
C HIS A 206 3.82 14.04 2.40
N SER A 207 4.89 13.80 3.14
CA SER A 207 6.20 13.40 2.61
C SER A 207 6.96 12.51 3.60
N THR A 208 8.10 11.97 3.17
CA THR A 208 9.00 11.22 4.05
C THR A 208 9.49 12.07 5.23
N GLU A 209 9.68 13.37 5.04
CA GLU A 209 10.06 14.32 6.09
C GLU A 209 8.96 14.48 7.13
N THR A 210 7.69 14.61 6.70
CA THR A 210 6.57 14.72 7.65
C THR A 210 6.41 13.47 8.51
N ALA A 211 6.58 12.29 7.90
CA ALA A 211 6.53 11.00 8.60
C ALA A 211 7.69 10.87 9.60
N LEU A 212 8.91 11.17 9.16
CA LEU A 212 10.09 11.14 10.01
C LEU A 212 9.99 12.12 11.17
N LEU A 213 9.54 13.35 10.92
CA LEU A 213 9.39 14.38 11.93
C LEU A 213 8.41 13.95 13.02
N ARG A 214 7.29 13.32 12.65
CA ARG A 214 6.30 12.80 13.60
C ARG A 214 6.93 11.77 14.53
N VAL A 215 7.57 10.74 13.98
CA VAL A 215 8.21 9.67 14.77
C VAL A 215 9.33 10.22 15.65
N LEU A 216 10.19 11.09 15.10
CA LEU A 216 11.29 11.71 15.87
C LEU A 216 10.79 12.57 17.02
N ASN A 217 9.70 13.32 16.81
CA ASN A 217 9.09 14.12 17.87
C ASN A 217 8.58 13.24 19.01
N ASP A 218 7.89 12.14 18.70
CA ASP A 218 7.37 11.23 19.73
C ASP A 218 8.52 10.54 20.49
N VAL A 219 9.59 10.15 19.80
CA VAL A 219 10.82 9.63 20.42
C VAL A 219 11.44 10.65 21.38
N LYS A 220 11.52 11.93 21.00
CA LYS A 220 12.05 13.00 21.85
C LYS A 220 11.18 13.24 23.09
N ILE A 221 9.86 13.29 22.93
CA ILE A 221 8.93 13.42 24.06
C ILE A 221 9.11 12.28 25.07
N ASN A 222 9.24 11.05 24.58
CA ASN A 222 9.50 9.89 25.44
C ASN A 222 10.84 9.99 26.16
N TYR A 223 11.88 10.45 25.46
CA TYR A 223 13.21 10.66 26.02
C TYR A 223 13.19 11.71 27.14
N ASP A 224 12.55 12.85 26.92
CA ASP A 224 12.41 13.91 27.92
C ASP A 224 11.65 13.42 29.17
N ALA A 225 10.70 12.50 28.97
CA ALA A 225 9.98 11.80 30.03
C ALA A 225 10.78 10.66 30.70
N GLN A 226 12.08 10.51 30.43
CA GLN A 226 12.94 9.46 30.96
C GLN A 226 12.46 8.03 30.64
N LYS A 227 11.82 7.85 29.48
CA LYS A 227 11.35 6.55 28.97
C LYS A 227 12.19 6.08 27.79
N VAL A 228 12.24 4.76 27.61
CA VAL A 228 12.88 4.12 26.46
C VAL A 228 11.85 3.95 25.36
N THR A 229 12.16 4.39 24.13
CA THR A 229 11.32 4.08 22.97
C THR A 229 11.79 2.80 22.29
N VAL A 230 10.88 1.85 22.09
CA VAL A 230 11.11 0.66 21.27
C VAL A 230 10.47 0.90 19.91
N LEU A 231 11.26 0.80 18.84
CA LEU A 231 10.82 0.96 17.46
C LEU A 231 10.92 -0.36 16.71
N VAL A 232 9.84 -0.72 16.04
CA VAL A 232 9.69 -1.90 15.19
C VAL A 232 9.40 -1.45 13.78
N LEU A 233 10.19 -1.92 12.81
CA LEU A 233 9.94 -1.68 11.40
C LEU A 233 9.36 -2.94 10.77
N LEU A 234 8.21 -2.80 10.13
CA LEU A 234 7.54 -3.83 9.35
C LEU A 234 7.83 -3.58 7.86
N ASP A 235 8.38 -4.59 7.21
CA ASP A 235 8.71 -4.57 5.78
C ASP A 235 7.83 -5.60 5.05
N LEU A 236 6.98 -5.11 4.14
CA LEU A 236 6.09 -5.93 3.31
C LEU A 236 6.73 -6.22 1.95
N SER A 237 6.99 -7.49 1.68
CA SER A 237 7.53 -7.90 0.39
C SER A 237 6.48 -7.84 -0.71
N ALA A 238 6.75 -7.09 -1.79
CA ALA A 238 5.90 -7.03 -2.99
C ALA A 238 4.45 -6.62 -2.71
N ALA A 239 4.25 -5.65 -1.81
CA ALA A 239 2.94 -5.26 -1.29
C ALA A 239 1.93 -4.88 -2.40
N PHE A 240 2.37 -4.14 -3.42
CA PHE A 240 1.50 -3.75 -4.55
C PHE A 240 1.10 -4.94 -5.44
N ASP A 241 1.96 -5.94 -5.57
CA ASP A 241 1.74 -7.11 -6.43
C ASP A 241 0.84 -8.17 -5.77
N THR A 242 0.55 -8.00 -4.47
CA THR A 242 -0.13 -9.00 -3.61
C THR A 242 -1.51 -8.55 -3.13
N VAL A 243 -2.02 -7.40 -3.58
CA VAL A 243 -3.36 -6.92 -3.22
C VAL A 243 -4.46 -7.84 -3.77
N ASP A 244 -5.25 -8.48 -2.91
CA ASP A 244 -6.37 -9.29 -3.38
C ASP A 244 -7.52 -8.41 -3.90
N HIS A 245 -8.00 -8.69 -5.12
CA HIS A 245 -9.03 -7.86 -5.75
C HIS A 245 -10.39 -7.95 -5.03
N ASN A 246 -10.77 -9.13 -4.53
CA ASN A 246 -12.05 -9.30 -3.85
C ASN A 246 -12.05 -8.58 -2.50
N ILE A 247 -10.95 -8.68 -1.75
CA ILE A 247 -10.78 -7.96 -0.48
C ILE A 247 -10.77 -6.45 -0.73
N LEU A 248 -10.05 -5.97 -1.76
CA LEU A 248 -10.02 -4.57 -2.15
C LEU A 248 -11.43 -4.06 -2.46
N LEU A 249 -12.14 -4.71 -3.38
CA LEU A 249 -13.49 -4.32 -3.79
C LEU A 249 -14.47 -4.34 -2.63
N THR A 250 -14.37 -5.34 -1.74
CA THR A 250 -15.16 -5.39 -0.51
C THR A 250 -14.84 -4.20 0.40
N GLY A 251 -13.56 -3.87 0.58
CA GLY A 251 -13.14 -2.70 1.36
C GLY A 251 -13.69 -1.38 0.79
N LEU A 252 -13.66 -1.19 -0.53
CA LEU A 252 -14.21 0.00 -1.19
C LEU A 252 -15.70 0.18 -0.91
N LYS A 253 -16.48 -0.91 -0.92
CA LYS A 253 -17.90 -0.88 -0.54
C LYS A 253 -18.12 -0.45 0.91
N HIS A 254 -17.31 -0.98 1.84
CA HIS A 254 -17.40 -0.59 3.25
C HIS A 254 -17.10 0.89 3.47
N ILE A 255 -16.21 1.47 2.66
CA ILE A 255 -15.84 2.90 2.71
C ILE A 255 -16.96 3.83 2.20
N GLY A 256 -17.98 3.28 1.53
CA GLY A 256 -19.12 4.04 1.01
C GLY A 256 -19.13 4.18 -0.50
N PHE A 257 -18.35 3.40 -1.27
CA PHE A 257 -18.47 3.41 -2.73
C PHE A 257 -19.67 2.55 -3.15
N SER A 258 -20.52 3.10 -4.02
CA SER A 258 -21.72 2.41 -4.50
C SER A 258 -22.05 2.79 -5.95
N GLY A 259 -23.19 2.34 -6.47
CA GLY A 259 -23.72 2.78 -7.76
C GLY A 259 -22.77 2.55 -8.94
N ALA A 260 -22.52 3.60 -9.73
CA ALA A 260 -21.59 3.55 -10.88
C ALA A 260 -20.14 3.40 -10.42
N VAL A 261 -19.78 3.95 -9.26
CA VAL A 261 -18.41 3.95 -8.74
C VAL A 261 -18.01 2.54 -8.33
N ASP A 262 -18.88 1.83 -7.62
CA ASP A 262 -18.68 0.41 -7.26
C ASP A 262 -18.63 -0.52 -8.49
N LYS A 263 -19.36 -0.21 -9.57
CA LYS A 263 -19.28 -0.99 -10.82
C LYS A 263 -17.98 -0.75 -11.60
N TRP A 264 -17.43 0.46 -11.48
CA TRP A 264 -16.28 0.88 -12.25
C TRP A 264 -15.01 0.13 -11.86
N PHE A 265 -14.74 -0.05 -10.56
CA PHE A 265 -13.51 -0.73 -10.12
C PHE A 265 -13.41 -2.19 -10.55
N PRO A 266 -14.42 -3.06 -10.33
CA PRO A 266 -14.42 -4.41 -10.88
C PRO A 266 -14.22 -4.39 -12.39
N SER A 267 -14.93 -3.50 -13.11
CA SER A 267 -14.79 -3.42 -14.56
C SER A 267 -13.38 -3.02 -15.02
N SER A 268 -12.62 -2.26 -14.20
CA SER A 268 -11.24 -1.88 -14.49
C SER A 268 -10.22 -2.99 -14.18
N LEU A 269 -10.54 -3.89 -13.25
CA LEU A 269 -9.69 -5.00 -12.83
C LEU A 269 -9.99 -6.31 -13.60
N ASP A 270 -11.18 -6.40 -14.21
CA ASP A 270 -11.66 -7.58 -14.92
C ASP A 270 -11.04 -7.74 -16.32
N ASN A 271 -10.53 -8.93 -16.64
CA ASN A 271 -9.71 -9.24 -17.81
C ASN A 271 -10.51 -9.99 -18.89
N PHE A 272 -10.78 -9.37 -20.06
CA PHE A 272 -11.49 -9.99 -21.18
C PHE A 272 -10.61 -10.32 -22.42
N CYS A 273 -9.28 -10.44 -22.29
CA CYS A 273 -8.40 -10.66 -23.44
C CYS A 273 -7.86 -12.10 -23.54
N SER A 274 -8.01 -12.71 -24.71
CA SER A 274 -7.81 -14.15 -24.98
C SER A 274 -6.35 -14.60 -25.21
N LYS A 275 -5.36 -13.70 -25.13
CA LYS A 275 -3.92 -14.02 -25.29
C LYS A 275 -3.01 -13.41 -24.22
N THR A 276 -3.58 -12.87 -23.15
CA THR A 276 -2.86 -12.17 -22.07
C THR A 276 -2.75 -13.05 -20.83
N TYR A 277 -1.66 -12.92 -20.05
CA TYR A 277 -1.59 -13.53 -18.72
C TYR A 277 -2.55 -12.81 -17.79
N GLU A 278 -3.42 -13.57 -17.13
CA GLU A 278 -4.37 -13.06 -16.17
C GLU A 278 -3.66 -12.64 -14.88
N ILE A 279 -4.04 -11.47 -14.35
CA ILE A 279 -3.58 -10.97 -13.07
C ILE A 279 -4.70 -11.19 -12.07
N THR A 280 -4.50 -12.14 -11.14
CA THR A 280 -5.51 -12.50 -10.12
C THR A 280 -5.37 -11.68 -8.83
N CYS A 281 -4.25 -10.97 -8.66
CA CYS A 281 -3.97 -10.11 -7.52
C CYS A 281 -2.98 -9.01 -7.91
N GLY A 282 -2.95 -7.95 -7.13
CA GLY A 282 -2.09 -6.80 -7.26
C GLY A 282 -2.76 -5.61 -7.93
N VAL A 283 -2.23 -4.43 -7.65
CA VAL A 283 -2.54 -3.19 -8.37
C VAL A 283 -1.38 -2.89 -9.32
N PRO A 284 -1.62 -2.60 -10.62
CA PRO A 284 -0.55 -2.45 -11.59
C PRO A 284 0.46 -1.37 -11.17
N GLN A 285 1.74 -1.74 -11.04
CA GLN A 285 2.79 -0.80 -10.66
C GLN A 285 3.06 0.18 -11.82
N GLY A 286 2.50 1.38 -11.76
CA GLY A 286 2.49 2.35 -12.86
C GLY A 286 1.10 2.86 -13.24
N SER A 287 0.06 2.23 -12.68
CA SER A 287 -1.29 2.80 -12.68
C SER A 287 -1.34 4.10 -11.86
N ILE A 288 -2.25 4.99 -12.23
CA ILE A 288 -2.48 6.26 -11.54
C ILE A 288 -3.29 6.01 -10.26
N LEU A 289 -4.18 5.02 -10.27
CA LEU A 289 -5.02 4.65 -9.12
C LEU A 289 -4.35 3.71 -8.12
N GLY A 290 -3.35 2.91 -8.53
CA GLY A 290 -2.72 1.90 -7.67
C GLY A 290 -2.31 2.42 -6.28
N PRO A 291 -1.65 3.58 -6.17
CA PRO A 291 -1.26 4.14 -4.88
C PRO A 291 -2.43 4.45 -3.92
N VAL A 292 -3.51 5.05 -4.41
CA VAL A 292 -4.68 5.36 -3.55
C VAL A 292 -5.43 4.09 -3.18
N LEU A 293 -5.55 3.14 -4.11
CA LEU A 293 -6.18 1.84 -3.85
C LEU A 293 -5.40 1.04 -2.80
N PHE A 294 -4.07 1.07 -2.85
CA PHE A 294 -3.24 0.45 -1.82
C PHE A 294 -3.45 1.08 -0.44
N ASN A 295 -3.54 2.40 -0.35
CA ASN A 295 -3.83 3.07 0.92
C ASN A 295 -5.20 2.69 1.48
N LEU A 296 -6.22 2.55 0.63
CA LEU A 296 -7.56 2.12 1.04
C LEU A 296 -7.57 0.64 1.46
N TYR A 297 -6.78 -0.20 0.78
CA TYR A 297 -6.60 -1.61 1.14
C TYR A 297 -6.01 -1.78 2.55
N MET A 298 -5.01 -0.96 2.86
CA MET A 298 -4.31 -0.99 4.15
C MET A 298 -5.08 -0.31 5.29
N LEU A 299 -6.24 0.30 5.01
CA LEU A 299 -7.01 1.07 5.99
C LEU A 299 -7.37 0.27 7.27
N PRO A 300 -7.79 -1.03 7.20
CA PRO A 300 -8.13 -1.80 8.40
C PRO A 300 -6.95 -2.02 9.36
N LEU A 301 -5.71 -1.99 8.85
CA LEU A 301 -4.50 -2.21 9.66
C LEU A 301 -4.37 -1.18 10.80
N GLY A 302 -4.79 0.07 10.57
CA GLY A 302 -4.78 1.10 11.61
C GLY A 302 -5.66 0.74 12.81
N GLY A 303 -6.83 0.13 12.54
CA GLY A 303 -7.72 -0.39 13.58
C GLY A 303 -7.12 -1.57 14.33
N VAL A 304 -6.43 -2.49 13.63
CA VAL A 304 -5.70 -3.61 14.26
C VAL A 304 -4.66 -3.09 15.25
N ILE A 305 -3.83 -2.13 14.82
CA ILE A 305 -2.79 -1.53 15.67
C ILE A 305 -3.40 -0.75 16.84
N GLY A 306 -4.45 0.02 16.58
CA GLY A 306 -5.12 0.87 17.56
C GLY A 306 -5.65 0.12 18.79
N ARG A 307 -6.10 -1.14 18.64
CA ARG A 307 -6.59 -1.98 19.75
C ARG A 307 -5.54 -2.22 20.84
N HIS A 308 -4.26 -2.23 20.46
CA HIS A 308 -3.16 -2.49 21.37
C HIS A 308 -2.56 -1.23 22.00
N ARG A 309 -3.10 -0.05 21.66
CA ARG A 309 -2.55 1.27 22.08
C ARG A 309 -1.08 1.45 21.69
N VAL A 310 -0.66 0.79 20.61
CA VAL A 310 0.66 0.93 20.02
C VAL A 310 0.62 2.13 19.08
N GLN A 311 1.65 2.99 19.16
CA GLN A 311 1.77 4.10 18.21
C GLN A 311 2.35 3.58 16.90
N PHE A 312 1.93 4.16 15.79
CA PHE A 312 2.48 3.79 14.50
C PHE A 312 2.53 4.96 13.53
N HIS A 313 3.35 4.79 12.50
CA HIS A 313 3.36 5.65 11.34
C HIS A 313 3.69 4.80 10.10
N SER A 314 2.85 4.90 9.07
CA SER A 314 3.03 4.22 7.80
C SER A 314 3.43 5.20 6.71
N TYR A 315 4.28 4.75 5.80
CA TYR A 315 4.56 5.42 4.53
C TYR A 315 4.47 4.37 3.42
N ALA A 316 3.34 4.37 2.70
CA ALA A 316 3.02 3.30 1.76
C ALA A 316 2.99 1.95 2.49
N ASP A 317 3.79 1.00 2.02
CA ASP A 317 3.96 -0.34 2.58
C ASP A 317 4.89 -0.37 3.81
N ASP A 318 5.78 0.61 3.99
CA ASP A 318 6.63 0.69 5.18
C ASP A 318 5.80 1.11 6.41
N THR A 319 5.69 0.23 7.41
CA THR A 319 4.97 0.54 8.66
C THR A 319 5.90 0.47 9.85
N GLN A 320 5.87 1.52 10.68
CA GLN A 320 6.69 1.65 11.88
C GLN A 320 5.78 1.58 13.10
N LEU A 321 6.02 0.64 14.01
CA LEU A 321 5.35 0.57 15.31
C LEU A 321 6.30 1.05 16.39
N TYR A 322 5.79 1.79 17.37
CA TYR A 322 6.59 2.21 18.50
C TYR A 322 5.79 2.34 19.78
N ILE A 323 6.48 2.06 20.89
CA ILE A 323 5.96 2.18 22.25
C ILE A 323 6.97 2.90 23.13
N SER A 324 6.46 3.45 24.23
CA SER A 324 7.25 4.06 25.29
C SER A 324 7.26 3.13 26.50
N VAL A 325 8.45 2.80 27.01
CA VAL A 325 8.67 1.82 28.08
C VAL A 325 9.39 2.51 29.23
N SER A 326 8.80 2.47 30.42
CA SER A 326 9.49 2.88 31.64
C SER A 326 10.40 1.74 32.13
N PRO A 327 11.57 2.03 32.74
CA PRO A 327 12.51 0.99 33.18
C PRO A 327 11.89 -0.11 34.05
N ASP A 328 10.86 0.24 34.83
CA ASP A 328 10.20 -0.64 35.79
C ASP A 328 8.87 -1.24 35.29
N ASP A 329 8.43 -0.90 34.07
CA ASP A 329 7.15 -1.35 33.51
C ASP A 329 7.33 -2.00 32.12
N ALA A 330 7.32 -3.33 32.10
CA ALA A 330 7.44 -4.12 30.88
C ALA A 330 6.09 -4.38 30.17
N ARG A 331 4.94 -4.05 30.78
CA ARG A 331 3.61 -4.33 30.20
C ARG A 331 3.41 -3.78 28.77
N PRO A 332 3.97 -2.60 28.40
CA PRO A 332 3.87 -2.12 27.02
C PRO A 332 4.51 -3.05 25.98
N LEU A 333 5.50 -3.88 26.37
CA LEU A 333 6.10 -4.87 25.47
C LEU A 333 5.13 -5.99 25.14
N ASP A 334 4.35 -6.46 26.11
CA ASP A 334 3.35 -7.51 25.87
C ASP A 334 2.26 -7.00 24.91
N ALA A 335 1.84 -5.73 25.04
CA ALA A 335 0.93 -5.08 24.10
C ALA A 335 1.53 -4.97 22.68
N LEU A 336 2.82 -4.66 22.56
CA LEU A 336 3.51 -4.63 21.27
C LEU A 336 3.60 -6.02 20.63
N PHE A 337 3.88 -7.07 21.41
CA PHE A 337 3.95 -8.44 20.87
C PHE A 337 2.58 -8.95 20.44
N ASN A 338 1.53 -8.69 21.24
CA ASN A 338 0.16 -9.03 20.84
C ASN A 338 -0.25 -8.28 19.58
N CYS A 339 0.14 -7.00 19.46
CA CYS A 339 -0.07 -6.21 18.26
C CYS A 339 0.60 -6.83 17.03
N ILE A 340 1.87 -7.21 17.15
CA ILE A 340 2.60 -7.88 16.06
C ILE A 340 1.92 -9.18 15.66
N SER A 341 1.48 -10.01 16.62
CA SER A 341 0.77 -11.26 16.34
C SER A 341 -0.54 -11.02 15.59
N ASP A 342 -1.33 -10.02 16.01
CA ASP A 342 -2.58 -9.67 15.33
C ASP A 342 -2.34 -9.11 13.93
N ILE A 343 -1.26 -8.34 13.73
CA ILE A 343 -0.84 -7.88 12.41
C ILE A 343 -0.45 -9.06 11.54
N GLU A 344 0.33 -10.02 12.03
CA GLU A 344 0.70 -11.22 11.28
C GLU A 344 -0.53 -12.03 10.86
N SER A 345 -1.49 -12.23 11.76
CA SER A 345 -2.78 -12.87 11.46
C SER A 345 -3.53 -12.10 10.37
N TRP A 346 -3.69 -10.77 10.55
CA TRP A 346 -4.37 -9.93 9.58
C TRP A 346 -3.69 -9.97 8.21
N MET A 347 -2.36 -9.91 8.14
CA MET A 347 -1.61 -10.02 6.89
C MET A 347 -1.83 -11.36 6.21
N SER A 348 -1.87 -12.46 6.96
CA SER A 348 -2.11 -13.80 6.40
C SER A 348 -3.52 -14.00 5.85
N GLU A 349 -4.50 -13.27 6.37
CA GLU A 349 -5.89 -13.30 5.90
C GLU A 349 -6.14 -12.35 4.73
N ASN A 350 -5.36 -11.27 4.65
CA ASN A 350 -5.56 -10.20 3.68
C ASN A 350 -4.52 -10.20 2.56
N PHE A 351 -3.57 -11.13 2.51
CA PHE A 351 -2.66 -11.24 1.38
C PHE A 351 -2.48 -12.73 1.00
N PRO A 352 -2.44 -13.06 -0.31
CA PRO A 352 -2.44 -14.42 -0.82
C PRO A 352 -1.08 -15.16 -0.73
#